data_AF-A0A7R8WXD1-F1
#
_entry.id   AF-A0A7R8WXD1-F1
#
_cell.length_a   1.000
_cell.length_b   1.000
_cell.length_c   1.000
_cell.angle_alpha   90.00
_cell.angle_beta   90.00
_cell.angle_gamma   90.00
#
_symmetry.space_group_name_H-M   'P 1'
#
loop_
_entity.id
_entity.type
_entity.pdbx_description
1 polymer ?
#
loop_
_entity_poly.entity_id
_entity_poly.type
_entity_poly.pdbx_seq_one_letter_code
_entity_poly.pdbx_strand_id
1 'polypeptide(L)' 'MEHVRMRPSMYIGDVSSRGLHHLVYEVVDNSIDEAMAGHCDRIDVIINENNSITVKDNGRGIPVGMHKKE' A
#
# COMPACT_ATOMS: atom_id res chain seq x y z
N MET A 1 9.09 13.76 -1.84
CA MET A 1 7.69 13.73 -1.36
C MET A 1 6.96 15.05 -1.50
N GLU A 2 7.65 16.20 -1.49
CA GLU A 2 7.01 17.52 -1.50
C GLU A 2 6.11 17.75 -2.74
N HIS A 3 6.54 17.32 -3.93
CA HIS A 3 5.72 17.41 -5.15
C HIS A 3 4.41 16.60 -5.08
N VAL A 4 4.44 15.42 -4.45
CA VAL A 4 3.25 14.57 -4.27
C VAL A 4 2.24 15.26 -3.36
N ARG A 5 2.71 15.90 -2.29
CA ARG A 5 1.87 16.66 -1.37
C ARG A 5 1.29 17.92 -2.01
N MET A 6 2.04 18.57 -2.91
CA MET A 6 1.59 19.77 -3.61
C MET A 6 0.54 19.47 -4.70
N ARG A 7 0.55 18.28 -5.28
CA ARG A 7 -0.38 17.87 -6.36
C ARG A 7 -0.88 16.42 -6.17
N PRO A 8 -1.59 16.11 -5.07
CA PRO A 8 -1.96 14.73 -4.73
C PRO A 8 -2.84 14.09 -5.81
N SER A 9 -3.77 14.82 -6.40
CA SER A 9 -4.66 14.32 -7.46
C SER A 9 -3.92 13.79 -8.69
N MET A 10 -2.68 14.22 -8.95
CA MET A 10 -1.86 13.67 -10.04
C MET A 10 -1.42 12.22 -9.77
N TYR A 11 -1.35 11.83 -8.50
CA TYR A 11 -0.87 10.52 -8.06
C TYR A 11 -2.01 9.61 -7.60
N ILE A 12 -3.04 10.16 -6.94
CA ILE A 12 -4.17 9.40 -6.36
C ILE A 12 -5.52 9.74 -7.04
N GLY A 13 -5.50 10.43 -8.18
CA GLY A 13 -6.67 10.80 -8.96
C GLY A 13 -7.45 12.01 -8.42
N ASP A 14 -7.83 12.02 -7.14
CA ASP A 14 -8.47 13.14 -6.45
C ASP A 14 -8.24 13.09 -4.93
N VAL A 15 -8.81 14.04 -4.18
CA VAL A 15 -8.74 14.10 -2.70
C VAL A 15 -10.10 13.84 -2.04
N SER A 16 -11.02 13.19 -2.77
CA SER A 16 -12.31 12.75 -2.26
C SER A 16 -12.20 11.35 -1.64
N SER A 17 -13.35 10.72 -1.32
CA SER A 17 -13.38 9.33 -0.87
C SER A 17 -12.71 8.37 -1.85
N ARG A 18 -12.79 8.63 -3.16
CA ARG A 18 -12.15 7.79 -4.18
C ARG A 18 -10.62 7.80 -4.03
N GLY A 19 -10.01 8.99 -3.94
CA GLY A 19 -8.57 9.12 -3.71
C GLY A 19 -8.12 8.54 -2.37
N LEU A 20 -8.94 8.66 -1.32
CA LEU A 20 -8.66 8.02 -0.02
C LEU A 20 -8.60 6.49 -0.14
N HIS A 21 -9.55 5.86 -0.83
CA HIS A 21 -9.53 4.40 -1.03
C HIS A 21 -8.38 3.98 -1.96
N HIS A 22 -7.97 4.83 -2.89
CA HIS A 22 -6.81 4.58 -3.74
C HIS A 22 -5.54 4.35 -2.92
N LEU A 23 -5.33 5.11 -1.83
CA LEU A 23 -4.20 4.88 -0.92
C LEU A 23 -4.21 3.48 -0.28
N VAL A 24 -5.39 2.91 -0.06
CA VAL A 24 -5.53 1.55 0.47
C VAL A 24 -5.23 0.52 -0.63
N TYR A 25 -5.73 0.75 -1.84
CA TYR A 25 -5.49 -0.12 -2.99
C TYR A 25 -3.99 -0.28 -3.27
N GLU A 26 -3.22 0.81 -3.24
CA GLU A 26 -1.77 0.76 -3.44
C GLU A 26 -1.05 -0.20 -2.47
N VAL A 27 -1.51 -0.29 -1.22
CA VAL A 27 -0.92 -1.21 -0.25
C VAL A 27 -1.41 -2.64 -0.46
N VAL A 28 -2.71 -2.82 -0.75
CA VAL A 28 -3.29 -4.14 -1.04
C VAL A 28 -2.70 -4.75 -2.32
N ASP A 29 -2.46 -3.94 -3.35
CA ASP A 29 -1.91 -4.39 -4.63
C ASP A 29 -0.51 -4.97 -4.46
N ASN A 30 0.34 -4.37 -3.61
CA ASN A 30 1.65 -4.95 -3.26
C ASN A 30 1.50 -6.34 -2.59
N SER A 31 0.49 -6.54 -1.76
CA SER A 31 0.20 -7.85 -1.15
C SER A 31 -0.37 -8.84 -2.18
N ILE A 32 -1.15 -8.37 -3.16
CA ILE A 32 -1.64 -9.18 -4.29
C ILE A 32 -0.48 -9.64 -5.17
N ASP A 33 0.52 -8.79 -5.42
CA ASP A 33 1.71 -9.16 -6.19
C ASP A 33 2.47 -10.33 -5.54
N GLU A 34 2.60 -10.34 -4.21
CA GLU A 34 3.16 -11.48 -3.47
C GLU A 34 2.31 -12.75 -3.61
N ALA A 35 0.98 -12.61 -3.64
CA ALA A 35 0.07 -13.73 -3.83
C ALA A 35 0.17 -14.28 -5.26
N MET A 36 0.25 -13.41 -6.27
CA MET A 36 0.47 -13.77 -7.67
C MET A 36 1.83 -14.45 -7.89
N ALA A 37 2.84 -14.09 -7.10
CA ALA A 37 4.13 -14.78 -7.06
C ALA A 37 4.09 -16.13 -6.31
N GLY A 38 2.96 -16.52 -5.73
CA GLY A 38 2.77 -17.79 -5.03
C GLY A 38 3.32 -17.81 -3.61
N HIS A 39 3.55 -16.65 -2.99
CA HIS A 39 4.15 -16.53 -1.67
C HIS A 39 3.21 -16.02 -0.58
N CYS A 40 2.02 -15.56 -0.94
CA CYS A 40 0.98 -15.09 -0.02
C CYS A 40 -0.33 -15.83 -0.33
N ASP A 41 -1.05 -16.27 0.71
CA ASP A 41 -2.37 -16.89 0.58
C ASP A 41 -3.46 -16.19 1.41
N ARG A 42 -3.07 -15.22 2.24
CA ARG A 42 -3.97 -14.47 3.12
C ARG A 42 -3.56 -13.01 3.22
N ILE A 43 -4.52 -12.13 2.96
CA ILE A 43 -4.42 -10.68 3.13
C ILE A 43 -5.56 -10.24 4.04
N ASP A 44 -5.23 -9.65 5.19
CA ASP A 44 -6.19 -9.07 6.13
C ASP A 44 -6.21 -7.54 5.96
N VAL A 45 -7.40 -6.96 5.75
CA VAL A 45 -7.62 -5.50 5.72
C VAL A 45 -8.48 -5.12 6.90
N ILE A 46 -7.95 -4.24 7.77
CA ILE A 46 -8.55 -3.89 9.05
C ILE A 46 -8.77 -2.38 9.09
N ILE A 47 -10.02 -1.95 9.29
CA ILE A 47 -10.37 -0.56 9.59
C ILE A 47 -10.34 -0.41 11.11
N ASN A 48 -9.43 0.42 11.62
CA ASN A 48 -9.24 0.62 13.05
C ASN A 48 -10.15 1.75 13.57
N GLU A 49 -10.45 1.74 14.87
CA GLU A 49 -11.31 2.74 15.51
C GLU A 49 -10.74 4.18 15.46
N ASN A 50 -9.44 4.33 15.21
CA ASN A 50 -8.73 5.62 15.17
C ASN A 50 -8.60 6.21 13.75
N ASN A 51 -9.48 5.85 12.81
CA ASN A 51 -9.45 6.26 11.40
C ASN A 51 -8.17 5.85 10.64
N SER A 52 -7.48 4.81 11.10
CA SER A 52 -6.37 4.19 10.35
C SER A 52 -6.81 2.88 9.71
N ILE A 53 -6.05 2.45 8.69
CA ILE A 53 -6.24 1.16 8.03
C ILE A 53 -4.94 0.36 8.15
N THR A 54 -5.08 -0.93 8.45
CA THR A 54 -3.97 -1.89 8.43
C THR A 54 -4.20 -2.89 7.31
N VAL A 55 -3.20 -3.06 6.45
CA VAL A 55 -3.13 -4.17 5.48
C VAL A 55 -2.02 -5.08 5.96
N LYS A 56 -2.32 -6.36 6.14
CA LYS A 56 -1.38 -7.39 6.59
C LYS A 56 -1.45 -8.58 5.66
N ASP A 57 -0.31 -8.97 5.11
CA ASP A 57 -0.17 -10.23 4.37
C ASP A 57 0.76 -11.20 5.10
N ASN A 58 0.80 -12.44 4.60
CA ASN A 58 1.76 -13.46 5.01
C ASN A 58 2.78 -13.78 3.89
N GLY A 59 3.08 -12.81 3.03
CA GLY A 59 4.08 -12.90 1.98
C GLY A 59 5.51 -12.99 2.52
N ARG A 60 6.49 -12.82 1.63
CA ARG A 60 7.92 -12.88 2.01
C ARG A 60 8.37 -11.72 2.90
N GLY A 61 7.59 -10.63 2.90
CA GLY A 61 7.90 -9.38 3.56
C GLY A 61 8.83 -8.47 2.74
N ILE A 62 8.79 -7.18 3.04
CA ILE A 62 9.65 -6.17 2.40
C ILE A 62 11.11 -6.40 2.82
N PRO A 63 12.09 -6.37 1.89
CA PRO A 63 13.50 -6.51 2.22
C PRO A 63 13.97 -5.47 3.24
N VAL A 64 14.55 -5.92 4.36
CA VAL A 64 15.07 -5.06 5.44
C VAL A 64 16.60 -4.90 5.41
N GLY A 65 17.26 -5.51 4.43
CA GLY A 65 18.70 -5.38 4.22
C GLY A 65 19.10 -4.02 3.64
N MET A 66 20.39 -3.69 3.75
CA MET A 66 20.93 -2.47 3.15
C MET A 66 20.81 -2.53 1.62
N HIS A 67 20.10 -1.57 1.03
CA HIS A 67 20.04 -1.41 -0.41
C HIS A 67 21.43 -1.03 -0.94
N LYS A 68 21.95 -1.79 -1.90
CA LYS A 68 23.19 -1.42 -2.60
C LYS A 68 22.86 -0.21 -3.48
N LYS A 69 23.54 0.91 -3.29
CA LYS A 69 23.49 2.02 -4.25
C LYS A 69 24.45 1.69 -5.40
N GLU A 70 23.94 1.77 -6.62
CA GLU A 70 24.77 1.97 -7.81
C GLU A 70 25.40 3.36 -7.80
#